data_AF-A0A7S3PA49-F1
#
_entry.id   AF-A0A7S3PA49-F1
#
_cell.length_a   1.000
_cell.length_b   1.000
_cell.length_c   1.000
_cell.angle_alpha   90.00
_cell.angle_beta   90.00
_cell.angle_gamma   90.00
#
_symmetry.space_group_name_H-M   'P 1'
#
loop_
_entity.id
_entity.type
_entity.pdbx_description
1 polymer ?
#
loop_
_entity_poly.entity_id
_entity_poly.type
_entity_poly.pdbx_seq_one_letter_code
_entity_poly.pdbx_strand_id
1 'polypeptide(L)'
;MDLLPKYQTDITDPEQDLDFKRVLFAFFPTYRDAPLKPAYSRVLAVGDASGIQSPLSFGGFGALTRHLERISGAVHDALADDLLHKEDLGKINAYTPNLSATWMFQRSMSVRMGQSVDSKFVNRLLATNFEQMDQAGLRTIKPFLQDVVRFDGLVSSLAGSFVADPTFMPQIIAHVGVPALADWLGHVSMMGLYTVLDAAVSPIAEPIVSSMKNPRQRFHWKRQMEAWKFGSGRDYILPTDEEVQDAMVSMKA
;
A
#
# COMPACT_ATOMS: atom_id res chain seq x y z
N MET A 1 -0.40 -31.50 19.20
CA MET A 1 -1.29 -31.63 18.03
C MET A 1 -1.93 -30.31 17.60
N ASP A 2 -2.32 -29.39 18.48
CA ASP A 2 -2.99 -28.12 18.12
C ASP A 2 -2.16 -27.06 17.35
N LEU A 3 -0.91 -27.35 16.99
CA LEU A 3 -0.03 -26.42 16.27
C LEU A 3 0.06 -26.69 14.76
N LEU A 4 -0.46 -27.83 14.28
CA LEU A 4 -0.50 -28.14 12.86
C LEU A 4 -1.74 -27.53 12.20
N PRO A 5 -1.66 -27.09 10.93
CA PRO A 5 -2.82 -26.61 10.21
C PRO A 5 -3.88 -27.71 10.08
N LYS A 6 -5.14 -27.40 10.41
CA LYS A 6 -6.27 -28.37 10.40
C LYS A 6 -6.51 -29.05 9.05
N TYR A 7 -6.04 -28.46 7.95
CA TYR A 7 -6.17 -29.02 6.61
C TYR A 7 -5.13 -30.11 6.32
N GLN A 8 -4.11 -30.30 7.17
CA GLN A 8 -3.12 -31.36 7.04
C GLN A 8 -3.55 -32.57 7.88
N THR A 9 -4.62 -33.23 7.45
CA THR A 9 -5.25 -34.35 8.18
C THR A 9 -4.39 -35.62 8.21
N ASP A 10 -3.45 -35.74 7.29
CA ASP A 10 -2.63 -36.94 7.10
C ASP A 10 -1.44 -37.01 8.07
N ILE A 11 -1.16 -35.92 8.81
CA ILE A 11 -0.10 -35.84 9.81
C ILE A 11 -0.73 -36.09 11.18
N THR A 12 -0.50 -37.28 11.71
CA THR A 12 -0.99 -37.68 13.04
C THR A 12 0.07 -37.49 14.11
N ASP A 13 1.33 -37.82 13.80
CA ASP A 13 2.46 -37.59 14.68
C ASP A 13 3.54 -36.80 13.93
N PRO A 14 3.64 -35.48 14.10
CA PRO A 14 4.65 -34.67 13.40
C PRO A 14 6.10 -35.09 13.68
N GLU A 15 6.40 -35.86 14.73
CA GLU A 15 7.76 -36.38 14.96
C GLU A 15 8.09 -37.58 14.06
N GLN A 16 7.08 -38.36 13.66
CA GLN A 16 7.22 -39.55 12.80
C GLN A 16 6.91 -39.24 11.33
N ASP A 17 5.88 -38.43 11.10
CA ASP A 17 5.28 -38.20 9.79
C ASP A 17 5.97 -37.07 9.01
N LEU A 18 6.70 -36.17 9.68
CA LEU A 18 7.42 -35.07 9.04
C LEU A 18 8.92 -35.34 8.91
N ASP A 19 9.38 -35.48 7.67
CA ASP A 19 10.80 -35.49 7.32
C ASP A 19 11.30 -34.05 7.09
N PHE A 20 11.72 -33.38 8.17
CA PHE A 20 12.22 -32.00 8.12
C PHE A 20 13.51 -31.90 7.28
N LYS A 21 13.40 -31.44 6.03
CA LYS A 21 14.55 -31.25 5.14
C LYS A 21 15.40 -30.03 5.46
N ARG A 22 14.74 -28.88 5.64
CA ARG A 22 15.39 -27.60 5.94
C ARG A 22 14.36 -26.59 6.44
N VAL A 23 14.82 -25.63 7.23
CA VAL A 23 14.02 -24.45 7.59
C VAL A 23 14.36 -23.34 6.60
N LEU A 24 13.34 -22.76 5.96
CA LEU A 24 13.50 -21.61 5.07
C LEU A 24 13.15 -20.34 5.85
N PHE A 25 14.10 -19.42 5.94
CA PHE A 25 13.87 -18.09 6.46
C PHE A 25 13.82 -17.10 5.30
N ALA A 26 12.83 -16.21 5.31
CA ALA A 26 12.74 -15.07 4.41
C ALA A 26 12.79 -13.78 5.22
N PHE A 27 13.52 -12.79 4.71
CA PHE A 27 13.61 -11.47 5.32
C PHE A 27 13.36 -10.42 4.25
N PHE A 28 12.36 -9.58 4.47
CA PHE A 28 11.99 -8.49 3.58
C PHE A 28 12.25 -7.17 4.31
N PRO A 29 13.31 -6.41 3.95
CA PRO A 29 13.56 -5.12 4.56
C PRO A 29 12.52 -4.13 4.09
N THR A 30 11.70 -3.62 5.02
CA THR A 30 10.77 -2.51 4.76
C THR A 30 11.23 -1.25 5.49
N TYR A 31 11.04 -0.11 4.84
CA TYR A 31 11.38 1.19 5.40
C TYR A 31 10.11 1.94 5.76
N ARG A 32 10.03 2.44 6.99
CA ARG A 32 8.93 3.31 7.40
C ARG A 32 8.89 4.60 6.57
N ASP A 33 10.08 5.17 6.32
CA ASP A 33 10.26 6.39 5.53
C ASP A 33 10.50 6.07 4.05
N ALA A 34 9.57 5.34 3.44
CA ALA A 34 9.55 5.07 2.00
C ALA A 34 8.61 6.05 1.27
N PRO A 35 8.89 6.42 0.01
CA PRO A 35 10.01 5.98 -0.83
C PRO A 35 11.36 6.65 -0.50
N LEU A 36 12.46 5.91 -0.66
CA LEU A 36 13.81 6.39 -0.38
C LEU A 36 14.26 7.49 -1.36
N LYS A 37 14.81 8.57 -0.80
CA LYS A 37 15.39 9.68 -1.56
C LYS A 37 16.83 9.36 -1.95
N PRO A 38 17.28 9.76 -3.15
CA PRO A 38 18.65 9.53 -3.58
C PRO A 38 19.63 10.40 -2.78
N ALA A 39 20.73 9.80 -2.32
CA ALA A 39 21.80 10.51 -1.63
C ALA A 39 22.74 11.26 -2.59
N TYR A 40 22.81 10.81 -3.85
CA TYR A 40 23.74 11.29 -4.87
C TYR A 40 23.00 11.71 -6.15
N SER A 41 23.55 12.70 -6.85
CA SER A 41 23.08 13.07 -8.19
C SER A 41 23.36 11.94 -9.17
N ARG A 42 22.52 11.80 -10.21
CA ARG A 42 22.60 10.76 -11.24
C ARG A 42 22.41 9.33 -10.72
N VAL A 43 21.91 9.16 -9.49
CA VAL A 43 21.54 7.86 -8.91
C VAL A 43 20.07 7.90 -8.53
N LEU A 44 19.28 6.93 -9.01
CA LEU A 44 17.87 6.77 -8.69
C LEU A 44 17.60 5.30 -8.33
N ALA A 45 17.03 5.06 -7.16
CA ALA A 45 16.56 3.75 -6.76
C ALA A 45 15.16 3.48 -7.33
N VAL A 46 14.91 2.24 -7.77
CA VAL A 46 13.63 1.77 -8.32
C VAL A 46 13.29 0.39 -7.74
N GLY A 47 11.99 0.04 -7.74
CA GLY A 47 11.51 -1.24 -7.20
C GLY A 47 11.84 -1.40 -5.71
N ASP A 48 12.26 -2.60 -5.31
CA ASP A 48 12.63 -2.87 -3.92
C ASP A 48 13.70 -1.92 -3.37
N ALA A 49 14.65 -1.52 -4.21
CA ALA A 49 15.72 -0.60 -3.81
C ALA A 49 15.20 0.79 -3.43
N SER A 50 14.02 1.20 -3.91
CA SER A 50 13.41 2.48 -3.53
C SER A 50 12.49 2.39 -2.31
N GLY A 51 12.27 1.18 -1.77
CA GLY A 51 11.29 0.95 -0.71
C GLY A 51 9.83 1.08 -1.18
N ILE A 52 9.58 1.18 -2.50
CA ILE A 52 8.22 1.17 -3.06
C ILE A 52 7.81 -0.29 -3.26
N GLN A 53 7.40 -0.92 -2.18
CA GLN A 53 7.00 -2.33 -2.14
C GLN A 53 5.52 -2.47 -1.82
N SER A 54 4.95 -3.62 -2.15
CA SER A 54 3.66 -4.02 -1.60
C SER A 54 3.75 -4.05 -0.08
N PRO A 55 2.87 -3.33 0.62
CA PRO A 55 2.84 -3.36 2.08
C PRO A 55 2.22 -4.65 2.63
N LEU A 56 1.40 -5.36 1.86
CA LEU A 56 0.69 -6.56 2.28
C LEU A 56 1.45 -7.84 1.92
N SER A 57 1.96 -7.92 0.68
CA SER A 57 2.68 -9.10 0.18
C SER A 57 4.19 -8.99 0.30
N PHE A 58 4.72 -7.81 0.65
CA PHE A 58 6.15 -7.50 0.64
C PHE A 58 6.82 -7.69 -0.74
N GLY A 59 6.01 -7.87 -1.80
CA GLY A 59 6.48 -8.03 -3.17
C GLY A 59 6.78 -6.69 -3.84
N GLY A 60 7.97 -6.57 -4.42
CA GLY A 60 8.37 -5.40 -5.21
C GLY A 60 7.89 -5.40 -6.65
N PHE A 61 7.71 -6.58 -7.25
CA PHE A 61 7.42 -6.68 -8.68
C PHE A 61 6.08 -6.05 -9.06
N GLY A 62 4.99 -6.41 -8.37
CA GLY A 62 3.67 -5.81 -8.60
C GLY A 62 3.68 -4.29 -8.43
N ALA A 63 4.24 -3.82 -7.31
CA ALA A 63 4.40 -2.39 -7.05
C ALA A 63 5.22 -1.67 -8.13
N LEU A 64 6.32 -2.28 -8.61
CA LEU A 64 7.13 -1.73 -9.70
C LEU A 64 6.34 -1.64 -11.00
N THR A 65 5.62 -2.70 -11.39
CA THR A 65 4.83 -2.70 -12.64
C THR A 65 3.78 -1.58 -12.64
N ARG A 66 3.11 -1.36 -11.51
CA ARG A 66 2.17 -0.23 -11.31
C ARG A 66 2.83 1.14 -11.51
N HIS A 67 4.08 1.30 -11.08
CA HIS A 67 4.79 2.58 -11.16
C HIS A 67 5.71 2.72 -12.38
N LEU A 68 5.83 1.71 -13.23
CA LEU A 68 6.82 1.67 -14.31
C LEU A 68 6.63 2.81 -15.30
N GLU A 69 5.38 3.07 -15.71
CA GLU A 69 5.05 4.14 -16.64
C GLU A 69 5.49 5.51 -16.12
N ARG A 70 5.04 5.89 -14.90
CA ARG A 70 5.42 7.19 -14.30
C ARG A 70 6.93 7.32 -14.08
N ILE A 71 7.62 6.24 -13.68
CA ILE A 71 9.06 6.28 -13.40
C ILE A 71 9.83 6.45 -14.71
N SER A 72 9.47 5.69 -15.74
CA SER A 72 10.11 5.76 -17.05
C SER A 72 9.93 7.14 -17.70
N GLY A 73 8.72 7.70 -17.68
CA GLY A 73 8.44 9.05 -18.14
C GLY A 73 9.20 10.11 -17.34
N ALA A 74 9.27 9.95 -16.02
CA ALA A 74 10.02 10.86 -15.17
C ALA A 74 11.53 10.85 -15.42
N VAL A 75 12.10 9.66 -15.65
CA VAL A 75 13.53 9.52 -16.01
C VAL A 75 13.79 10.13 -17.38
N HIS A 76 12.88 9.92 -18.35
CA HIS A 76 12.96 10.54 -19.66
C HIS A 76 12.97 12.07 -19.57
N ASP A 77 12.00 12.67 -18.86
CA ASP A 77 11.95 14.12 -18.63
C ASP A 77 13.24 14.64 -17.97
N ALA A 78 13.73 13.92 -16.93
CA ALA A 78 14.92 14.33 -16.19
C ALA A 78 16.19 14.30 -17.04
N LEU A 79 16.33 13.32 -17.93
CA LEU A 79 17.44 13.24 -18.87
C LEU A 79 17.37 14.33 -19.95
N ALA A 80 16.17 14.59 -20.48
CA ALA A 80 15.96 15.59 -21.53
C ALA A 80 16.28 17.03 -21.06
N ASP A 81 15.93 17.35 -19.82
CA ASP A 81 16.11 18.68 -19.23
C ASP A 81 17.37 18.78 -18.31
N ASP A 82 18.26 17.77 -18.30
CA ASP A 82 19.44 17.61 -17.42
C ASP A 82 19.15 17.83 -15.91
N LEU A 83 17.97 17.42 -15.47
CA LEU A 83 17.50 17.50 -14.07
C LEU A 83 17.94 16.28 -13.26
N LEU A 84 19.25 16.04 -13.25
CA LEU A 84 19.86 14.84 -12.67
C LEU A 84 20.46 15.07 -11.28
N HIS A 85 20.20 16.23 -10.67
CA HIS A 85 20.57 16.48 -9.29
C HIS A 85 19.70 15.66 -8.33
N LYS A 86 20.26 15.24 -7.19
CA LYS A 86 19.55 14.41 -6.18
C LYS A 86 18.20 14.98 -5.73
N GLU A 87 18.07 16.31 -5.68
CA GLU A 87 16.82 16.98 -5.32
C GLU A 87 15.72 16.78 -6.36
N ASP A 88 16.08 16.81 -7.63
CA ASP A 88 15.15 16.65 -8.75
C ASP A 88 14.77 15.17 -8.89
N LEU A 89 15.75 14.28 -8.87
CA LEU A 89 15.52 12.82 -8.86
C LEU A 89 14.69 12.38 -7.64
N GLY A 90 14.86 13.05 -6.49
CA GLY A 90 14.06 12.84 -5.30
C GLY A 90 12.57 13.17 -5.46
N LYS A 91 12.17 13.92 -6.49
CA LYS A 91 10.76 14.15 -6.84
C LYS A 91 10.12 12.95 -7.53
N ILE A 92 10.91 12.07 -8.17
CA ILE A 92 10.40 10.84 -8.81
C ILE A 92 9.91 9.86 -7.75
N ASN A 93 10.68 9.71 -6.67
CA ASN A 93 10.30 8.93 -5.49
C ASN A 93 9.54 9.79 -4.47
N ALA A 94 8.48 10.47 -4.90
CA ALA A 94 7.66 11.33 -4.04
C ALA A 94 7.00 10.56 -2.88
N TYR A 95 6.60 11.28 -1.84
CA TYR A 95 5.85 10.71 -0.72
C TYR A 95 4.52 10.13 -1.20
N THR A 96 4.22 8.91 -0.77
CA THR A 96 3.02 8.15 -1.14
C THR A 96 2.20 7.82 0.11
N PRO A 97 1.21 8.66 0.49
CA PRO A 97 0.48 8.50 1.74
C PRO A 97 -0.29 7.19 1.84
N ASN A 98 -0.79 6.65 0.72
CA ASN A 98 -1.40 5.31 0.70
C ASN A 98 -0.44 4.20 1.11
N LEU A 99 0.81 4.24 0.63
CA LEU A 99 1.85 3.30 1.05
C LEU A 99 2.22 3.53 2.53
N SER A 100 2.39 4.77 2.98
CA SER A 100 2.71 5.04 4.39
C SER A 100 1.58 4.63 5.33
N ALA A 101 0.31 4.82 4.95
CA ALA A 101 -0.85 4.39 5.73
C ALA A 101 -0.88 2.86 5.90
N THR A 102 -0.41 2.11 4.90
CA THR A 102 -0.43 0.64 4.98
C THR A 102 0.61 0.03 5.91
N TRP A 103 1.63 0.79 6.31
CA TRP A 103 2.57 0.34 7.36
C TRP A 103 1.85 0.02 8.68
N MET A 104 0.70 0.65 8.96
CA MET A 104 -0.11 0.30 10.14
C MET A 104 -0.62 -1.14 10.08
N PHE A 105 -0.95 -1.68 8.90
CA PHE A 105 -1.32 -3.09 8.76
C PHE A 105 -0.14 -4.00 9.11
N GLN A 106 1.08 -3.66 8.65
CA GLN A 106 2.27 -4.44 9.02
C GLN A 106 2.52 -4.40 10.53
N ARG A 107 2.40 -3.22 11.13
CA ARG A 107 2.58 -3.05 12.57
C ARG A 107 1.54 -3.84 13.37
N SER A 108 0.28 -3.81 12.96
CA SER A 108 -0.79 -4.56 13.63
C SER A 108 -0.66 -6.07 13.45
N MET A 109 -0.10 -6.53 12.33
CA MET A 109 0.19 -7.97 12.09
C MET A 109 1.52 -8.46 12.69
N SER A 110 2.32 -7.58 13.29
CA SER A 110 3.61 -7.91 13.90
C SER A 110 3.50 -8.07 15.42
N VAL A 111 4.32 -8.97 15.99
CA VAL A 111 4.46 -9.15 17.45
C VAL A 111 5.89 -8.82 17.84
N ARG A 112 6.08 -7.90 18.80
CA ARG A 112 7.41 -7.52 19.29
C ARG A 112 7.93 -8.52 20.31
N MET A 113 9.25 -8.60 20.42
CA MET A 113 9.89 -9.35 21.51
C MET A 113 9.37 -8.87 22.87
N GLY A 114 8.88 -9.80 23.69
CA GLY A 114 8.32 -9.52 25.01
C GLY A 114 6.88 -9.00 25.02
N GLN A 115 6.23 -8.85 23.85
CA GLN A 115 4.83 -8.47 23.76
C GLN A 115 3.94 -9.71 23.89
N SER A 116 3.02 -9.69 24.85
CA SER A 116 1.96 -10.71 24.96
C SER A 116 0.77 -10.28 24.11
N VAL A 117 0.39 -11.11 23.14
CA VAL A 117 -0.73 -10.85 22.22
C VAL A 117 -1.63 -12.07 22.21
N ASP A 118 -2.94 -11.85 22.14
CA ASP A 118 -3.90 -12.94 21.94
C ASP A 118 -3.56 -13.71 20.64
N SER A 119 -3.51 -15.04 20.71
CA SER A 119 -3.09 -15.87 19.57
C SER A 119 -4.02 -15.78 18.37
N LYS A 120 -5.25 -15.29 18.55
CA LYS A 120 -6.24 -15.06 17.48
C LYS A 120 -6.28 -13.61 17.02
N PHE A 121 -5.52 -12.69 17.62
CA PHE A 121 -5.56 -11.25 17.31
C PHE A 121 -5.37 -10.96 15.82
N VAL A 122 -4.28 -11.48 15.23
CA VAL A 122 -3.96 -11.25 13.81
C VAL A 122 -5.01 -11.87 12.90
N ASN A 123 -5.48 -13.08 13.23
CA ASN A 123 -6.52 -13.78 12.46
C ASN A 123 -7.84 -13.02 12.51
N ARG A 124 -8.24 -12.52 13.68
CA ARG A 124 -9.45 -11.70 13.85
C ARG A 124 -9.34 -10.39 13.07
N LEU A 125 -8.20 -9.70 13.16
CA LEU A 125 -7.95 -8.48 12.41
C LEU A 125 -8.09 -8.68 10.90
N LEU A 126 -7.42 -9.71 10.36
CA LEU A 126 -7.47 -10.02 8.93
C LEU A 126 -8.87 -10.45 8.51
N ALA A 127 -9.50 -11.37 9.24
CA ALA A 127 -10.84 -11.86 8.94
C ALA A 127 -11.86 -10.71 8.89
N THR A 128 -11.92 -9.88 9.93
CA THR A 128 -12.84 -8.74 9.98
C THR A 128 -12.57 -7.75 8.85
N ASN A 129 -11.31 -7.39 8.58
CA ASN A 129 -10.99 -6.43 7.53
C ASN A 129 -11.36 -6.97 6.14
N PHE A 130 -11.00 -8.22 5.81
CA PHE A 130 -11.34 -8.84 4.53
C PHE A 130 -12.84 -9.06 4.34
N GLU A 131 -13.55 -9.48 5.39
CA GLU A 131 -15.01 -9.60 5.35
C GLU A 131 -15.68 -8.26 5.05
N GLN A 132 -15.24 -7.18 5.71
CA GLN A 132 -15.77 -5.84 5.45
C GLN A 132 -15.44 -5.33 4.04
N MET A 133 -14.24 -5.62 3.51
CA MET A 133 -13.89 -5.26 2.14
C MET A 133 -14.67 -6.08 1.09
N ASP A 134 -14.94 -7.36 1.37
CA ASP A 134 -15.76 -8.22 0.52
C ASP A 134 -17.22 -7.74 0.48
N GLN A 135 -17.78 -7.39 1.64
CA GLN A 135 -19.12 -6.77 1.75
C GLN A 135 -19.20 -5.43 1.01
N ALA A 136 -18.12 -4.65 1.00
CA ALA A 136 -18.02 -3.41 0.23
C ALA A 136 -17.85 -3.63 -1.29
N GLY A 137 -17.68 -4.87 -1.73
CA GLY A 137 -17.69 -5.29 -3.13
C GLY A 137 -16.37 -5.12 -3.89
N LEU A 138 -16.39 -5.54 -5.16
CA LEU A 138 -15.20 -5.63 -6.02
C LEU A 138 -14.46 -4.32 -6.24
N ARG A 139 -15.16 -3.17 -6.13
CA ARG A 139 -14.52 -1.84 -6.22
C ARG A 139 -13.66 -1.51 -5.01
N THR A 140 -13.84 -2.21 -3.90
CA THR A 140 -13.06 -2.03 -2.66
C THR A 140 -11.98 -3.10 -2.53
N ILE A 141 -12.37 -4.38 -2.62
CA ILE A 141 -11.44 -5.49 -2.36
C ILE A 141 -10.38 -5.68 -3.47
N LYS A 142 -10.74 -5.51 -4.75
CA LYS A 142 -9.81 -5.72 -5.87
C LYS A 142 -8.62 -4.75 -5.87
N PRO A 143 -8.81 -3.41 -5.76
CA PRO A 143 -7.67 -2.50 -5.66
C PRO A 143 -6.82 -2.76 -4.42
N PHE A 144 -7.44 -3.08 -3.28
CA PHE A 144 -6.71 -3.40 -2.05
C PHE A 144 -5.78 -4.60 -2.23
N LEU A 145 -6.27 -5.69 -2.85
CA LEU A 145 -5.48 -6.88 -3.16
C LEU A 145 -4.33 -6.62 -4.16
N GLN A 146 -4.39 -5.52 -4.89
CA GLN A 146 -3.35 -5.08 -5.82
C GLN A 146 -2.51 -3.92 -5.26
N ASP A 147 -2.47 -3.78 -3.94
CA ASP A 147 -1.71 -2.75 -3.22
C ASP A 147 -2.12 -1.31 -3.52
N VAL A 148 -3.32 -1.13 -4.06
CA VAL A 148 -3.93 0.18 -4.30
C VAL A 148 -4.89 0.49 -3.16
N VAL A 149 -4.35 1.01 -2.06
CA VAL A 149 -5.20 1.52 -0.99
C VAL A 149 -5.72 2.91 -1.36
N ARG A 150 -7.04 3.02 -1.44
CA ARG A 150 -7.75 4.26 -1.71
C ARG A 150 -8.40 4.78 -0.43
N PHE A 151 -8.58 6.09 -0.35
CA PHE A 151 -9.12 6.75 0.84
C PHE A 151 -10.55 6.29 1.17
N ASP A 152 -11.42 6.23 0.16
CA ASP A 152 -12.81 5.79 0.27
C ASP A 152 -12.92 4.34 0.78
N GLY A 153 -12.18 3.42 0.15
CA GLY A 153 -12.15 2.01 0.54
C GLY A 153 -11.57 1.78 1.94
N LEU A 154 -10.52 2.54 2.31
CA LEU A 154 -9.91 2.43 3.64
C LEU A 154 -10.86 2.93 4.74
N VAL A 155 -11.46 4.11 4.56
CA VAL A 155 -12.35 4.70 5.56
C VAL A 155 -13.62 3.86 5.71
N SER A 156 -14.21 3.36 4.61
CA SER A 156 -15.40 2.53 4.66
C SER A 156 -15.12 1.18 5.34
N SER A 157 -14.03 0.51 4.98
CA SER A 157 -13.64 -0.78 5.57
C SER A 157 -13.36 -0.65 7.06
N LEU A 158 -12.67 0.41 7.48
CA LEU A 158 -12.43 0.68 8.89
C LEU A 158 -13.74 0.95 9.61
N ALA A 159 -14.55 1.89 9.14
CA ALA A 159 -15.83 2.22 9.76
C ALA A 159 -16.74 0.98 9.91
N GLY A 160 -16.80 0.14 8.88
CA GLY A 160 -17.49 -1.14 8.92
C GLY A 160 -16.92 -2.08 9.99
N SER A 161 -15.58 -2.18 10.07
CA SER A 161 -14.89 -3.00 11.08
C SER A 161 -15.15 -2.52 12.51
N PHE A 162 -15.19 -1.19 12.74
CA PHE A 162 -15.54 -0.60 14.04
C PHE A 162 -16.97 -0.96 14.46
N VAL A 163 -17.91 -0.97 13.51
CA VAL A 163 -19.31 -1.30 13.77
C VAL A 163 -19.50 -2.80 14.00
N ALA A 164 -18.83 -3.64 13.18
CA ALA A 164 -18.91 -5.09 13.28
C ALA A 164 -18.26 -5.62 14.56
N ASP A 165 -17.17 -4.97 15.02
CA ASP A 165 -16.44 -5.40 16.21
C ASP A 165 -15.94 -4.23 17.09
N PRO A 166 -16.86 -3.58 17.83
CA PRO A 166 -16.52 -2.42 18.67
C PRO A 166 -15.51 -2.75 19.78
N THR A 167 -15.49 -4.01 20.22
CA THR A 167 -14.62 -4.49 21.31
C THR A 167 -13.17 -4.68 20.88
N PHE A 168 -12.93 -4.80 19.58
CA PHE A 168 -11.59 -5.09 19.05
C PHE A 168 -10.73 -3.83 18.90
N MET A 169 -11.35 -2.66 18.74
CA MET A 169 -10.61 -1.41 18.59
C MET A 169 -9.68 -1.09 19.78
N PRO A 170 -10.11 -1.19 21.05
CA PRO A 170 -9.19 -1.01 22.19
C PRO A 170 -8.00 -1.97 22.14
N GLN A 171 -8.18 -3.20 21.65
CA GLN A 171 -7.11 -4.17 21.50
C GLN A 171 -6.12 -3.75 20.41
N ILE A 172 -6.61 -3.25 19.27
CA ILE A 172 -5.76 -2.69 18.21
C ILE A 172 -4.93 -1.53 18.76
N ILE A 173 -5.56 -0.58 19.47
CA ILE A 173 -4.87 0.58 20.03
C ILE A 173 -3.82 0.16 21.06
N ALA A 174 -4.14 -0.80 21.95
CA ALA A 174 -3.19 -1.34 22.92
C ALA A 174 -2.01 -2.05 22.24
N HIS A 175 -2.27 -2.72 21.11
CA HIS A 175 -1.27 -3.45 20.34
C HIS A 175 -0.32 -2.53 19.55
N VAL A 176 -0.86 -1.53 18.84
CA VAL A 176 -0.05 -0.64 17.97
C VAL A 176 0.53 0.55 18.74
N GLY A 177 -0.17 1.02 19.77
CA GLY A 177 0.16 2.17 20.59
C GLY A 177 -0.36 3.50 20.01
N VAL A 178 -0.74 4.42 20.90
CA VAL A 178 -1.28 5.76 20.57
C VAL A 178 -0.36 6.57 19.64
N PRO A 179 0.97 6.62 19.84
CA PRO A 179 1.84 7.40 18.93
C PRO A 179 1.81 6.91 17.49
N ALA A 180 1.71 5.58 17.27
CA ALA A 180 1.62 5.02 15.94
C ALA A 180 0.27 5.34 15.29
N LEU A 181 -0.81 5.31 16.06
CA LEU A 181 -2.14 5.67 15.58
C LEU A 181 -2.20 7.14 15.13
N ALA A 182 -1.62 8.05 15.92
CA ALA A 182 -1.59 9.47 15.57
C ALA A 182 -0.80 9.74 14.27
N ASP A 183 0.36 9.09 14.12
CA ASP A 183 1.17 9.14 12.90
C ASP A 183 0.39 8.64 11.67
N TRP A 184 -0.27 7.50 11.82
CA TRP A 184 -1.11 6.91 10.77
C TRP A 184 -2.30 7.79 10.37
N LEU A 185 -2.97 8.44 11.32
CA LEU A 185 -4.05 9.40 11.03
C LEU A 185 -3.55 10.58 10.17
N GLY A 186 -2.29 10.98 10.36
CA GLY A 186 -1.62 11.96 9.49
C GLY A 186 -1.52 11.46 8.04
N HIS A 187 -1.08 10.22 7.83
CA HIS A 187 -1.02 9.60 6.50
C HIS A 187 -2.41 9.48 5.85
N VAL A 188 -3.42 9.04 6.60
CA VAL A 188 -4.82 8.93 6.11
C VAL A 188 -5.37 10.30 5.70
N SER A 189 -5.10 11.34 6.48
CA SER A 189 -5.50 12.71 6.15
C SER A 189 -4.81 13.20 4.88
N MET A 190 -3.54 12.86 4.68
CA MET A 190 -2.81 13.14 3.44
C MET A 190 -3.36 12.37 2.23
N MET A 191 -3.86 11.14 2.41
CA MET A 191 -4.57 10.41 1.34
C MET A 191 -5.83 11.16 0.91
N GLY A 192 -6.62 11.65 1.88
CA GLY A 192 -7.81 12.46 1.60
C GLY A 192 -7.46 13.75 0.85
N LEU A 193 -6.42 14.46 1.32
CA LEU A 193 -5.92 15.66 0.63
C LEU A 193 -5.45 15.35 -0.80
N TYR A 194 -4.65 14.29 -1.00
CA TYR A 194 -4.16 13.91 -2.33
C TYR A 194 -5.30 13.50 -3.26
N THR A 195 -6.35 12.87 -2.73
CA THR A 195 -7.57 12.55 -3.49
C THR A 195 -8.24 13.82 -4.02
N VAL A 196 -8.38 14.84 -3.18
CA VAL A 196 -8.97 16.13 -3.56
C VAL A 196 -8.07 16.88 -4.55
N LEU A 197 -6.76 16.95 -4.28
CA LEU A 197 -5.81 17.63 -5.17
C LEU A 197 -5.77 16.99 -6.54
N ASP A 198 -5.73 15.65 -6.62
CA ASP A 198 -5.75 14.97 -7.91
C ASP A 198 -7.09 15.15 -8.65
N ALA A 199 -8.22 15.07 -7.93
CA ALA A 199 -9.54 15.18 -8.56
C ALA A 199 -9.87 16.62 -9.02
N ALA A 200 -9.51 17.63 -8.23
CA ALA A 200 -9.97 19.00 -8.43
C ALA A 200 -8.89 19.95 -8.97
N VAL A 201 -7.62 19.71 -8.64
CA VAL A 201 -6.52 20.63 -8.99
C VAL A 201 -5.76 20.15 -10.21
N SER A 202 -5.42 18.85 -10.31
CA SER A 202 -4.66 18.31 -11.45
C SER A 202 -5.26 18.67 -12.82
N PRO A 203 -6.58 18.55 -13.07
CA PRO A 203 -7.14 18.87 -14.40
C PRO A 203 -7.00 20.34 -14.80
N ILE A 204 -7.00 21.25 -13.82
CA ILE A 204 -6.86 22.69 -14.03
C ILE A 204 -5.38 23.07 -14.16
N ALA A 205 -4.51 22.39 -13.41
CA ALA A 205 -3.08 22.63 -13.42
C ALA A 205 -2.39 22.09 -14.69
N GLU A 206 -2.85 20.97 -15.26
CA GLU A 206 -2.19 20.30 -16.40
C GLU A 206 -1.93 21.23 -17.61
N PRO A 207 -2.89 22.04 -18.10
CA PRO A 207 -2.63 22.97 -19.22
C PRO A 207 -1.64 24.09 -18.85
N ILE A 208 -1.63 24.51 -17.58
CA ILE A 208 -0.72 25.54 -17.08
C ILE A 208 0.68 24.98 -16.97
N VAL A 209 0.83 23.78 -16.39
CA VAL A 209 2.11 23.09 -16.21
C VAL A 209 2.75 22.75 -17.56
N SER A 210 1.95 22.23 -18.50
CA SER A 210 2.44 21.90 -19.86
C SER A 210 2.93 23.12 -20.64
N SER A 211 2.40 24.31 -20.37
CA SER A 211 2.83 25.57 -21.00
C SER A 211 3.98 26.29 -20.26
N MET A 212 4.46 25.75 -19.14
CA MET A 212 5.57 26.36 -18.38
C MET A 212 6.89 26.35 -19.18
N LYS A 213 7.51 27.52 -19.28
CA LYS A 213 8.80 27.72 -19.95
C LYS A 213 9.98 27.22 -19.14
N ASN A 214 9.90 27.25 -17.81
CA ASN A 214 10.98 26.78 -16.93
C ASN A 214 10.94 25.23 -16.84
N PRO A 215 11.95 24.51 -17.35
CA PRO A 215 11.93 23.06 -17.38
C PRO A 215 11.92 22.42 -15.99
N ARG A 216 12.69 22.96 -15.04
CA ARG A 216 12.75 22.45 -13.66
C ARG A 216 11.42 22.59 -12.94
N GLN A 217 10.75 23.74 -13.08
CA GLN A 217 9.43 23.96 -12.47
C GLN A 217 8.38 23.04 -13.08
N ARG A 218 8.36 22.92 -14.42
CA ARG A 218 7.47 21.99 -15.14
C ARG A 218 7.66 20.56 -14.65
N PHE A 219 8.91 20.11 -14.56
CA PHE A 219 9.26 18.78 -14.04
C PHE A 219 8.77 18.58 -12.60
N HIS A 220 9.03 19.52 -11.69
CA HIS A 220 8.56 19.42 -10.30
C HIS A 220 7.04 19.35 -10.19
N TRP A 221 6.31 20.14 -10.97
CA TRP A 221 4.85 20.11 -10.99
C TRP A 221 4.30 18.80 -11.54
N LYS A 222 4.84 18.29 -12.65
CA LYS A 222 4.47 16.96 -13.17
C LYS A 222 4.65 15.87 -12.11
N ARG A 223 5.82 15.83 -11.47
CA ARG A 223 6.11 14.86 -10.40
C ARG A 223 5.20 15.03 -9.18
N GLN A 224 4.80 16.27 -8.86
CA GLN A 224 3.88 16.56 -7.76
C GLN A 224 2.46 16.08 -8.07
N MET A 225 1.98 16.27 -9.30
CA MET A 225 0.67 15.78 -9.76
C MET A 225 0.63 14.25 -9.82
N GLU A 226 1.71 13.61 -10.28
CA GLU A 226 1.87 12.16 -10.18
C GLU A 226 1.83 11.68 -8.72
N ALA A 227 2.49 12.39 -7.79
CA ALA A 227 2.43 12.05 -6.38
C ALA A 227 1.00 12.08 -5.83
N TRP A 228 0.18 13.06 -6.24
CA TRP A 228 -1.23 13.12 -5.86
C TRP A 228 -2.03 11.94 -6.42
N LYS A 229 -1.88 11.65 -7.72
CA LYS A 229 -2.57 10.54 -8.40
C LYS A 229 -2.24 9.18 -7.79
N PHE A 230 -0.95 8.86 -7.70
CA PHE A 230 -0.50 7.55 -7.20
C PHE A 230 -0.63 7.45 -5.68
N GLY A 231 -0.39 8.53 -4.95
CA GLY A 231 -0.51 8.57 -3.49
C GLY A 231 -1.94 8.49 -2.97
N SER A 232 -2.94 8.82 -3.81
CA SER A 232 -4.37 8.64 -3.50
C SER A 232 -4.94 7.30 -4.00
N GLY A 233 -4.19 6.53 -4.80
CA GLY A 233 -4.69 5.32 -5.45
C GLY A 233 -5.66 5.57 -6.60
N ARG A 234 -5.66 6.79 -7.16
CA ARG A 234 -6.50 7.19 -8.30
C ARG A 234 -5.89 6.83 -9.66
N ASP A 235 -4.68 6.29 -9.67
CA ASP A 235 -4.08 5.63 -10.82
C ASP A 235 -4.76 4.30 -11.18
N TYR A 236 -5.46 3.68 -10.23
CA TYR A 236 -6.18 2.43 -10.46
C TYR A 236 -7.49 2.65 -11.21
N ILE A 237 -7.70 1.82 -12.24
CA ILE A 237 -8.94 1.78 -13.02
C ILE A 237 -9.93 0.87 -12.29
N LEU A 238 -11.00 1.47 -11.77
CA LEU A 238 -12.06 0.73 -11.09
C LEU A 238 -12.83 -0.14 -12.10
N PRO A 239 -13.26 -1.35 -11.69
CA PRO A 239 -14.06 -2.20 -12.56
C PRO A 239 -15.40 -1.53 -12.91
N THR A 240 -15.83 -1.73 -14.16
CA THR A 240 -17.14 -1.27 -14.65
C THR A 240 -18.27 -2.04 -13.97
N ASP A 241 -19.49 -1.51 -14.03
CA ASP A 241 -20.64 -2.22 -13.45
C ASP A 241 -20.88 -3.58 -14.15
N GLU A 242 -20.59 -3.66 -15.45
CA GLU A 242 -20.66 -4.89 -16.24
C GLU A 242 -19.63 -5.92 -15.78
N GLU A 243 -18.36 -5.53 -15.60
CA GLU A 243 -17.31 -6.42 -15.06
C GLU A 243 -17.62 -6.90 -13.64
N VAL A 244 -18.24 -6.05 -12.83
CA VAL A 244 -18.69 -6.44 -11.48
C VAL A 244 -19.81 -7.48 -11.57
N GLN A 245 -20.78 -7.27 -12.46
CA GLN A 245 -21.90 -8.17 -12.65
C GLN A 245 -21.46 -9.54 -13.17
N ASP A 246 -20.57 -9.57 -14.17
CA ASP A 246 -20.02 -10.81 -14.73
C ASP A 246 -19.24 -11.63 -13.69
N ALA A 247 -18.40 -10.96 -12.88
CA ALA A 247 -17.66 -11.61 -11.81
C ALA A 247 -18.60 -12.22 -10.75
N MET A 248 -19.69 -11.52 -10.39
CA MET A 248 -20.70 -12.03 -9.45
C MET A 248 -21.47 -13.24 -10.01
N VAL A 249 -21.70 -13.29 -11.32
CA VAL A 249 -22.32 -14.46 -11.97
C VAL A 249 -21.37 -15.65 -11.96
N SER A 250 -20.09 -15.45 -12.28
CA SER A 250 -19.08 -16.52 -12.28
C SER A 250 -18.80 -17.09 -10.89
N MET A 251 -18.93 -16.32 -9.81
CA MET A 251 -18.74 -16.83 -8.43
C MET A 251 -19.92 -17.65 -7.91
N LYS A 252 -21.09 -17.58 -8.56
CA LYS A 252 -22.29 -18.33 -8.19
C LYS A 252 -22.45 -19.63 -9.00
N ALA A 253 -21.63 -19.84 -10.01
CA ALA A 253 -21.57 -21.04 -10.85
C ALA A 253 -20.55 -22.04 -10.30
#